data_AF-A0A7V9UAT2-F1
#
_entry.id   AF-A0A7V9UAT2-F1
#
_cell.length_a   1.000
_cell.length_b   1.000
_cell.length_c   1.000
_cell.angle_alpha   90.00
_cell.angle_beta   90.00
_cell.angle_gamma   90.00
#
_symmetry.space_group_name_H-M   'P 1'
#
loop_
_entity.id
_entity.type
_entity.pdbx_description
1 polymer ?
#
loop_
_entity_poly.entity_id
_entity_poly.type
_entity_poly.pdbx_seq_one_letter_code
_entity_poly.pdbx_strand_id
1 'polypeptide(L)'
;MAIPGLRPSFEVRAKVRIGEKGRTAGGKEYPKSTDYFLSDDEEFKRVAGVKPKELTILLPHRDASDNFPTGLEQWAGAMLVCYTKADEIDGHTAAFRKQSLKRGSKTVDLLDGFTVIGDTMGNDRKPVICRDRGCPEMIAGNCKPMGRLQFYLKGCDPSRGVFQLDTKSWNSIEKIEGFLMSLGDPRGRELTLRVEMWAKGTSKFPVITLEGGTSVEVNTAADANRADVLVLLHKALGNRDGNQGDSDHGVRVALAAALEVTNPGWREKPAFAARIREIGVVKASEMLLRTHGL
;
A
#
# COMPACT_ATOMS: atom_id res chain seq x y z
N MET A 1 22.02 -0.80 11.72
CA MET A 1 21.90 0.52 11.08
C MET A 1 21.13 0.34 9.79
N ALA A 2 19.90 0.85 9.70
CA ALA A 2 19.17 0.93 8.44
C ALA A 2 19.63 2.18 7.70
N ILE A 3 19.99 2.06 6.42
CA ILE A 3 20.33 3.21 5.57
C ILE A 3 19.03 4.03 5.42
N PRO A 4 19.01 5.31 5.83
CA PRO A 4 17.83 6.16 5.64
C PRO A 4 17.38 6.16 4.18
N GLY A 5 16.11 5.85 3.93
CA GLY A 5 15.53 5.82 2.58
C GLY A 5 15.68 4.49 1.81
N LEU A 6 16.34 3.47 2.37
CA LEU A 6 16.37 2.14 1.74
C LEU A 6 15.00 1.46 1.91
N ARG A 7 14.20 1.45 0.84
CA ARG A 7 12.92 0.75 0.82
C ARG A 7 13.17 -0.74 0.52
N PRO A 8 12.58 -1.67 1.28
CA PRO A 8 12.59 -3.07 0.89
C PRO A 8 11.99 -3.18 -0.50
N SER A 9 12.63 -3.94 -1.40
CA SER A 9 12.06 -4.28 -2.70
C SER A 9 11.75 -5.77 -2.68
N PHE A 10 10.55 -6.13 -3.10
CA PHE A 10 10.14 -7.53 -3.20
C PHE A 10 10.18 -7.96 -4.66
N GLU A 11 10.73 -9.15 -4.91
CA GLU A 11 10.69 -9.75 -6.23
C GLU A 11 9.25 -10.09 -6.61
N VAL A 12 8.85 -9.72 -7.83
CA VAL A 12 7.52 -10.06 -8.35
C VAL A 12 7.57 -11.50 -8.84
N ARG A 13 7.01 -12.40 -8.04
CA ARG A 13 6.93 -13.82 -8.33
C ARG A 13 6.09 -14.11 -9.57
N ALA A 14 4.89 -13.53 -9.61
CA ALA A 14 3.92 -13.79 -10.65
C ALA A 14 2.93 -12.64 -10.81
N LYS A 15 2.42 -12.50 -12.04
CA LYS A 15 1.35 -11.55 -12.36
C LYS A 15 -0.01 -12.20 -12.13
N VAL A 16 -0.92 -11.43 -11.55
CA VAL A 16 -2.34 -11.76 -11.43
C VAL A 16 -3.09 -10.87 -12.42
N ARG A 17 -3.93 -11.49 -13.25
CA ARG A 17 -4.65 -10.85 -14.36
C ARG A 17 -6.16 -11.07 -14.21
N ILE A 18 -6.93 -10.17 -14.82
CA ILE A 18 -8.39 -10.26 -14.92
C ILE A 18 -8.74 -10.19 -16.39
N GLY A 19 -8.71 -11.34 -17.04
CA GLY A 19 -9.01 -11.48 -18.45
C GLY A 19 -8.29 -12.66 -19.08
N GLU A 20 -8.98 -13.32 -20.00
CA GLU A 20 -8.45 -14.41 -20.82
C GLU A 20 -8.15 -13.88 -22.23
N LYS A 21 -7.29 -14.59 -22.97
CA LYS A 21 -7.18 -14.38 -24.41
C LYS A 21 -8.32 -15.14 -25.10
N GLY A 22 -9.33 -14.41 -25.57
CA GLY A 22 -10.35 -14.94 -26.46
C GLY A 22 -9.80 -15.08 -27.89
N ARG A 23 -10.45 -15.90 -28.71
CA ARG A 23 -10.18 -16.02 -30.16
C ARG A 23 -11.44 -15.68 -30.94
N THR A 24 -11.31 -14.88 -32.00
CA THR A 24 -12.41 -14.67 -32.96
C THR A 24 -12.55 -15.90 -33.86
N ALA A 25 -13.67 -16.00 -34.60
CA ALA A 25 -13.87 -17.07 -35.60
C ALA A 25 -12.76 -17.10 -36.67
N GLY A 26 -12.10 -15.96 -36.95
CA GLY A 26 -10.96 -15.86 -37.85
C GLY A 26 -9.59 -16.06 -37.18
N GLY A 27 -9.54 -16.59 -35.96
CA GLY A 27 -8.28 -16.93 -35.25
C GLY A 27 -7.54 -15.76 -34.61
N LYS A 28 -8.06 -14.53 -34.70
CA LYS A 28 -7.43 -13.36 -34.06
C LYS A 28 -7.66 -13.39 -32.55
N GLU A 29 -6.58 -13.33 -31.77
CA GLU A 29 -6.68 -13.25 -30.31
C GLU A 29 -7.13 -11.85 -29.88
N TYR A 30 -8.06 -11.78 -28.92
CA TYR A 30 -8.52 -10.55 -28.31
C TYR A 30 -8.62 -10.71 -26.79
N PRO A 31 -8.30 -9.67 -26.00
CA PRO A 31 -8.47 -9.73 -24.57
C PRO A 31 -9.98 -9.77 -24.23
N LYS A 32 -10.39 -10.76 -23.44
CA LYS A 32 -11.75 -10.90 -22.94
C LYS A 32 -11.72 -10.76 -21.43
N SER A 33 -12.33 -9.69 -20.92
CA SER A 33 -12.44 -9.46 -19.48
C SER A 33 -13.25 -10.56 -18.80
N THR A 34 -12.85 -10.91 -17.57
CA THR A 34 -13.48 -11.94 -16.73
C THR A 34 -13.87 -11.37 -15.37
N ASP A 35 -14.67 -12.12 -14.62
CA ASP A 35 -15.06 -11.82 -13.23
C ASP A 35 -14.28 -12.67 -12.21
N TYR A 36 -13.07 -13.11 -12.57
CA TYR A 36 -12.18 -13.90 -11.72
C TYR A 36 -10.72 -13.60 -12.04
N PHE A 37 -9.86 -13.86 -11.05
CA PHE A 37 -8.42 -13.73 -11.15
C PHE A 37 -7.78 -14.94 -11.82
N LEU A 38 -6.69 -14.69 -12.54
CA LEU A 38 -5.88 -15.67 -13.25
C LEU A 38 -4.41 -15.43 -12.95
N SER A 39 -3.66 -16.50 -12.72
CA SER A 39 -2.20 -16.47 -12.69
C SER A 39 -1.63 -17.73 -13.32
N ASP A 40 -0.45 -17.59 -13.95
CA ASP A 40 0.28 -18.70 -14.54
C ASP A 40 1.03 -19.51 -13.44
N ASP A 41 1.11 -19.00 -12.20
CA ASP A 41 1.77 -19.66 -11.06
C ASP A 41 0.97 -20.83 -10.48
N GLU A 42 1.62 -21.98 -10.29
CA GLU A 42 0.99 -23.21 -9.81
C GLU A 42 0.56 -23.14 -8.33
N GLU A 43 1.26 -22.38 -7.50
CA GLU A 43 0.88 -22.23 -6.10
C GLU A 43 -0.32 -21.32 -5.94
N PHE A 44 -0.42 -20.27 -6.77
CA PHE A 44 -1.63 -19.48 -6.91
C PHE A 44 -2.83 -20.38 -7.25
N LYS A 45 -2.71 -21.23 -8.27
CA LYS A 45 -3.79 -22.16 -8.66
C LYS A 45 -4.14 -23.15 -7.55
N ARG A 46 -3.16 -23.63 -6.80
CA ARG A 46 -3.36 -24.53 -5.65
C ARG A 46 -4.11 -23.85 -4.51
N VAL A 47 -3.76 -22.60 -4.20
CA VAL A 47 -4.27 -21.88 -3.01
C VAL A 47 -5.59 -21.17 -3.31
N ALA A 48 -5.66 -20.45 -4.42
CA ALA A 48 -6.84 -19.66 -4.80
C ALA A 48 -7.83 -20.44 -5.67
N GLY A 49 -7.40 -21.55 -6.29
CA GLY A 49 -8.21 -22.31 -7.24
C GLY A 49 -8.13 -21.80 -8.68
N VAL A 50 -8.99 -22.33 -9.55
CA VAL A 50 -8.89 -22.12 -11.02
C VAL A 50 -9.51 -20.80 -11.47
N LYS A 51 -10.63 -20.38 -10.87
CA LYS A 51 -11.37 -19.14 -11.22
C LYS A 51 -11.84 -18.39 -9.97
N PRO A 52 -10.95 -18.01 -9.05
CA PRO A 52 -11.30 -17.27 -7.85
C PRO A 52 -11.85 -15.88 -8.18
N LYS A 53 -12.99 -15.51 -7.58
CA LYS A 53 -13.50 -14.12 -7.63
C LYS A 53 -13.01 -13.26 -6.47
N GLU A 54 -12.45 -13.89 -5.46
CA GLU A 54 -11.95 -13.29 -4.22
C GLU A 54 -10.60 -13.92 -3.87
N LEU A 55 -9.68 -13.10 -3.37
CA LEU A 55 -8.39 -13.53 -2.85
C LEU A 55 -8.21 -12.94 -1.46
N THR A 56 -7.76 -13.75 -0.50
CA THR A 56 -7.27 -13.24 0.79
C THR A 56 -5.80 -12.87 0.65
N ILE A 57 -5.48 -11.58 0.80
CA ILE A 57 -4.17 -11.02 0.56
C ILE A 57 -3.59 -10.37 1.82
N LEU A 58 -2.27 -10.20 1.84
CA LEU A 58 -1.53 -9.45 2.85
C LEU A 58 -0.66 -8.40 2.15
N LEU A 59 -0.56 -7.19 2.70
CA LEU A 59 0.29 -6.15 2.12
C LEU A 59 1.71 -6.17 2.70
N PRO A 60 2.75 -6.05 1.84
CA PRO A 60 4.15 -6.09 2.28
C PRO A 60 4.65 -4.81 2.95
N HIS A 61 4.16 -3.64 2.55
CA HIS A 61 4.66 -2.34 2.99
C HIS A 61 3.73 -1.66 3.99
N ARG A 62 4.32 -0.82 4.84
CA ARG A 62 3.58 0.07 5.75
C ARG A 62 2.89 1.20 4.99
N ASP A 63 3.54 1.76 3.99
CA ASP A 63 3.00 2.88 3.23
C ASP A 63 2.10 2.37 2.11
N ALA A 64 0.87 2.90 2.02
CA ALA A 64 -0.11 2.50 1.01
C ALA A 64 0.43 2.64 -0.43
N SER A 65 1.15 3.73 -0.70
CA SER A 65 1.73 4.03 -2.01
C SER A 65 2.86 3.09 -2.42
N ASP A 66 3.52 2.42 -1.47
CA ASP A 66 4.51 1.39 -1.78
C ASP A 66 3.84 0.05 -2.13
N ASN A 67 2.65 -0.24 -1.57
CA ASN A 67 1.88 -1.43 -1.92
C ASN A 67 1.10 -1.27 -3.23
N PHE A 68 0.62 -0.07 -3.52
CA PHE A 68 -0.16 0.24 -4.70
C PHE A 68 0.33 1.53 -5.37
N PRO A 69 1.53 1.53 -5.99
CA PRO A 69 1.98 2.64 -6.79
C PRO A 69 1.04 2.87 -7.98
N THR A 70 0.59 4.11 -8.11
CA THR A 70 -0.33 4.58 -9.13
C THR A 70 0.28 5.74 -9.91
N GLY A 71 -0.24 5.97 -11.11
CA GLY A 71 0.17 7.09 -11.94
C GLY A 71 -0.41 7.03 -13.34
N LEU A 72 0.03 7.96 -14.16
CA LEU A 72 -0.27 8.02 -15.59
C LEU A 72 0.94 7.51 -16.37
N GLU A 73 0.69 6.70 -17.39
CA GLU A 73 1.73 6.14 -18.24
C GLU A 73 1.35 6.15 -19.71
N GLN A 74 2.35 6.43 -20.55
CA GLN A 74 2.28 6.27 -21.99
C GLN A 74 3.31 5.24 -22.44
N TRP A 75 2.83 4.21 -23.13
CA TRP A 75 3.66 3.16 -23.70
C TRP A 75 3.61 3.20 -25.23
N ALA A 76 4.77 3.02 -25.87
CA ALA A 76 4.90 2.79 -27.30
C ALA A 76 5.54 1.42 -27.52
N GLY A 77 4.70 0.41 -27.78
CA GLY A 77 5.15 -1.00 -27.78
C GLY A 77 5.67 -1.40 -26.40
N ALA A 78 6.89 -1.94 -26.34
CA ALA A 78 7.56 -2.29 -25.08
C ALA A 78 8.24 -1.10 -24.38
N MET A 79 8.17 0.11 -24.95
CA MET A 79 8.88 1.27 -24.42
C MET A 79 7.97 2.18 -23.60
N LEU A 80 8.37 2.46 -22.35
CA LEU A 80 7.76 3.50 -21.53
C LEU A 80 8.24 4.88 -21.97
N VAL A 81 7.33 5.62 -22.60
CA VAL A 81 7.56 6.95 -23.17
C VAL A 81 7.42 8.04 -22.12
N CYS A 82 6.38 7.97 -21.31
CA CYS A 82 6.07 8.98 -20.31
C CYS A 82 5.48 8.28 -19.08
N TYR A 83 5.85 8.74 -17.88
CA TYR A 83 5.22 8.30 -16.63
C TYR A 83 5.25 9.39 -15.57
N THR A 84 4.27 9.40 -14.67
CA THR A 84 4.30 10.20 -13.45
C THR A 84 4.95 9.40 -12.32
N LYS A 85 5.92 9.99 -11.62
CA LYS A 85 6.18 9.69 -10.21
C LYS A 85 5.54 10.84 -9.45
N ALA A 86 4.95 10.60 -8.28
CA ALA A 86 4.24 11.61 -7.49
C ALA A 86 5.17 12.72 -6.93
N ASP A 87 6.09 13.23 -7.76
CA ASP A 87 7.07 14.25 -7.47
C ASP A 87 6.55 15.58 -8.04
N GLU A 88 6.68 16.64 -7.24
CA GLU A 88 6.49 18.01 -7.70
C GLU A 88 7.84 18.62 -8.06
N ILE A 89 7.93 19.23 -9.23
CA ILE A 89 9.09 20.01 -9.67
C ILE A 89 8.59 21.39 -10.06
N ASP A 90 9.21 22.43 -9.49
CA ASP A 90 8.83 23.83 -9.73
C ASP A 90 7.33 24.12 -9.47
N GLY A 91 6.74 23.45 -8.47
CA GLY A 91 5.32 23.61 -8.11
C GLY A 91 4.33 22.92 -9.05
N HIS A 92 4.82 22.02 -9.91
CA HIS A 92 4.01 21.27 -10.86
C HIS A 92 4.21 19.77 -10.70
N THR A 93 3.14 18.99 -10.86
CA THR A 93 3.22 17.53 -10.99
C THR A 93 4.11 17.17 -12.19
N ALA A 94 5.20 16.46 -11.93
CA ALA A 94 6.17 16.10 -12.97
C ALA A 94 5.83 14.75 -13.61
N ALA A 95 5.86 14.71 -14.94
CA ALA A 95 5.94 13.48 -15.71
C ALA A 95 7.32 13.36 -16.37
N PHE A 96 7.94 12.19 -16.32
CA PHE A 96 9.23 11.94 -16.93
C PHE A 96 9.05 11.36 -18.32
N ARG A 97 9.32 12.20 -19.32
CA ARG A 97 9.07 11.91 -20.73
C ARG A 97 10.37 11.71 -21.49
N LYS A 98 10.43 10.69 -22.33
CA LYS A 98 11.54 10.50 -23.27
C LYS A 98 11.67 11.70 -24.20
N GLN A 99 12.89 12.12 -24.49
CA GLN A 99 13.14 13.24 -25.39
C GLN A 99 12.83 12.87 -26.84
N SER A 100 13.21 11.67 -27.27
CA SER A 100 12.98 11.24 -28.64
C SER A 100 12.80 9.73 -28.77
N LEU A 101 12.25 9.31 -29.90
CA LEU A 101 12.08 7.91 -30.28
C LEU A 101 12.37 7.71 -31.77
N LYS A 102 13.11 6.67 -32.12
CA LYS A 102 13.21 6.21 -33.51
C LYS A 102 11.96 5.44 -33.90
N ARG A 103 11.28 5.90 -34.96
CA ARG A 103 10.16 5.20 -35.61
C ARG A 103 10.52 4.98 -37.07
N GLY A 104 10.79 3.72 -37.45
CA GLY A 104 11.35 3.42 -38.76
C GLY A 104 12.71 4.12 -38.96
N SER A 105 12.84 4.88 -40.04
CA SER A 105 14.05 5.64 -40.37
C SER A 105 14.08 7.07 -39.80
N LYS A 106 13.04 7.51 -39.07
CA LYS A 106 12.92 8.88 -38.56
C LYS A 106 13.04 8.93 -37.03
N THR A 107 13.75 9.92 -36.51
CA THR A 107 13.70 10.30 -35.09
C THR A 107 12.56 11.29 -34.90
N VAL A 108 11.69 11.01 -33.91
CA VAL A 108 10.57 11.86 -33.54
C VAL A 108 10.93 12.56 -32.23
N ASP A 109 10.84 13.89 -32.20
CA ASP A 109 10.88 14.66 -30.96
C ASP A 109 9.57 14.42 -30.20
N LEU A 110 9.70 13.91 -28.99
CA LEU A 110 8.56 13.60 -28.15
C LEU A 110 8.23 14.75 -27.20
N LEU A 111 9.11 15.74 -27.01
CA LEU A 111 8.86 16.89 -26.15
C LEU A 111 7.99 17.96 -26.81
N ASP A 112 7.75 17.86 -28.12
CA ASP A 112 6.89 18.79 -28.83
C ASP A 112 5.50 18.90 -28.17
N GLY A 113 5.08 20.14 -27.91
CA GLY A 113 3.84 20.45 -27.18
C GLY A 113 3.89 20.28 -25.65
N PHE A 114 5.04 19.95 -25.06
CA PHE A 114 5.22 19.83 -23.61
C PHE A 114 6.09 20.94 -23.01
N THR A 115 5.76 21.33 -21.79
CA THR A 115 6.57 22.28 -21.00
C THR A 115 7.54 21.49 -20.14
N VAL A 116 8.85 21.60 -20.41
CA VAL A 116 9.92 20.96 -19.62
C VAL A 116 10.13 21.74 -18.32
N ILE A 117 10.21 21.03 -17.20
CA ILE A 117 10.36 21.59 -15.85
C ILE A 117 11.49 20.88 -15.11
N GLY A 118 12.69 21.47 -15.13
CA GLY A 118 13.88 20.91 -14.49
C GLY A 118 14.80 20.10 -15.40
N ASP A 119 15.79 19.47 -14.76
CA ASP A 119 16.93 18.86 -15.44
C ASP A 119 16.69 17.44 -15.96
N THR A 120 17.58 16.99 -16.84
CA THR A 120 17.52 15.63 -17.40
C THR A 120 17.67 14.59 -16.29
N MET A 121 16.76 13.62 -16.26
CA MET A 121 16.84 12.47 -15.36
C MET A 121 17.34 11.24 -16.11
N GLY A 122 18.55 10.78 -15.78
CA GLY A 122 19.21 9.67 -16.46
C GLY A 122 19.56 10.00 -17.91
N ASN A 123 19.51 9.00 -18.80
CA ASN A 123 20.14 9.11 -20.12
C ASN A 123 19.26 9.72 -21.23
N ASP A 124 17.92 9.78 -21.10
CA ASP A 124 17.06 10.23 -22.21
C ASP A 124 15.71 10.84 -21.81
N ARG A 125 15.48 11.18 -20.53
CA ARG A 125 14.20 11.70 -20.06
C ARG A 125 14.30 13.11 -19.52
N LYS A 126 13.28 13.91 -19.83
CA LYS A 126 13.06 15.24 -19.25
C LYS A 126 11.78 15.23 -18.42
N PRO A 127 11.79 15.84 -17.23
CA PRO A 127 10.56 16.19 -16.53
C PRO A 127 9.76 17.19 -17.34
N VAL A 128 8.47 16.96 -17.49
CA VAL A 128 7.49 17.85 -18.13
C VAL A 128 6.28 18.06 -17.22
N ILE A 129 5.57 19.18 -17.38
CA ILE A 129 4.33 19.43 -16.65
C ILE A 129 3.30 18.37 -17.05
N CYS A 130 2.90 17.53 -16.09
CA CYS A 130 1.77 16.64 -16.26
C CYS A 130 0.46 17.45 -16.12
N ARG A 131 -0.33 17.50 -17.20
CA ARG A 131 -1.63 18.21 -17.20
C ARG A 131 -2.83 17.28 -16.95
N ASP A 132 -2.57 16.06 -16.49
CA ASP A 132 -3.56 15.00 -16.26
C ASP A 132 -4.57 14.87 -17.42
N ARG A 133 -5.85 15.16 -17.17
CA ARG A 133 -6.93 15.09 -18.16
C ARG A 133 -6.80 16.11 -19.29
N GLY A 134 -6.05 17.20 -19.07
CA GLY A 134 -5.71 18.20 -20.07
C GLY A 134 -4.44 17.89 -20.87
N CYS A 135 -3.77 16.76 -20.61
CA CYS A 135 -2.59 16.36 -21.36
C CYS A 135 -2.96 15.95 -22.80
N PRO A 136 -2.27 16.45 -23.84
CA PRO A 136 -2.56 16.09 -25.24
C PRO A 136 -2.56 14.58 -25.49
N GLU A 137 -1.65 13.84 -24.85
CA GLU A 137 -1.53 12.39 -24.99
C GLU A 137 -2.65 11.62 -24.25
N MET A 138 -3.20 12.21 -23.19
CA MET A 138 -4.36 11.67 -22.48
C MET A 138 -5.62 11.85 -23.34
N ILE A 139 -5.79 13.04 -23.92
CA ILE A 139 -6.90 13.36 -24.83
C ILE A 139 -6.86 12.47 -26.07
N ALA A 140 -5.67 12.26 -26.64
CA ALA A 140 -5.46 11.33 -27.77
C ALA A 140 -5.62 9.85 -27.39
N GLY A 141 -5.74 9.53 -26.10
CA GLY A 141 -5.92 8.16 -25.61
C GLY A 141 -4.64 7.32 -25.59
N ASN A 142 -3.46 7.92 -25.75
CA ASN A 142 -2.16 7.25 -25.68
C ASN A 142 -1.64 7.12 -24.25
N CYS A 143 -2.00 8.05 -23.37
CA CYS A 143 -1.74 7.99 -21.94
C CYS A 143 -2.89 7.26 -21.22
N LYS A 144 -2.55 6.42 -20.24
CA LYS A 144 -3.51 5.63 -19.45
C LYS A 144 -3.15 5.69 -17.97
N PRO A 145 -4.14 5.65 -17.06
CA PRO A 145 -3.86 5.37 -15.67
C PRO A 145 -3.29 3.96 -15.52
N MET A 146 -2.45 3.79 -14.51
CA MET A 146 -1.81 2.53 -14.16
C MET A 146 -1.74 2.43 -12.65
N GLY A 147 -2.29 1.36 -12.09
CA GLY A 147 -2.09 0.96 -10.70
C GLY A 147 -1.46 -0.43 -10.65
N ARG A 148 -0.48 -0.62 -9.77
CA ARG A 148 0.23 -1.90 -9.62
C ARG A 148 0.16 -2.36 -8.17
N LEU A 149 -0.78 -3.24 -7.85
CA LEU A 149 -0.96 -3.74 -6.49
C LEU A 149 -0.01 -4.90 -6.25
N GLN A 150 0.89 -4.76 -5.29
CA GLN A 150 1.80 -5.80 -4.83
C GLN A 150 1.31 -6.38 -3.50
N PHE A 151 1.21 -7.70 -3.41
CA PHE A 151 0.65 -8.38 -2.25
C PHE A 151 1.17 -9.81 -2.10
N TYR A 152 1.10 -10.34 -0.88
CA TYR A 152 1.20 -11.78 -0.64
C TYR A 152 -0.19 -12.42 -0.73
N LEU A 153 -0.27 -13.61 -1.33
CA LEU A 153 -1.47 -14.43 -1.28
C LEU A 153 -1.44 -15.29 -0.02
N LYS A 154 -2.47 -15.20 0.83
CA LYS A 154 -2.54 -15.99 2.07
C LYS A 154 -2.55 -17.48 1.74
N GLY A 155 -1.65 -18.24 2.36
CA GLY A 155 -1.47 -19.68 2.09
C GLY A 155 -0.40 -20.01 1.05
N CYS A 156 0.19 -19.00 0.40
CA CYS A 156 1.43 -19.15 -0.37
C CYS A 156 2.65 -18.83 0.49
N ASP A 157 3.80 -19.42 0.13
CA ASP A 157 5.09 -19.11 0.75
C ASP A 157 5.52 -17.65 0.43
N PRO A 158 5.60 -16.75 1.43
CA PRO A 158 5.98 -15.35 1.22
C PRO A 158 7.46 -15.17 0.85
N SER A 159 8.32 -16.16 1.10
CA SER A 159 9.75 -16.07 0.77
C SER A 159 10.00 -16.09 -0.75
N ARG A 160 9.02 -16.55 -1.53
CA ARG A 160 9.09 -16.66 -2.99
C ARG A 160 8.72 -15.37 -3.73
N GLY A 161 8.47 -14.29 -3.00
CA GLY A 161 8.14 -12.97 -3.56
C GLY A 161 6.65 -12.65 -3.53
N VAL A 162 6.32 -11.49 -4.10
CA VAL A 162 4.96 -10.94 -4.12
C VAL A 162 4.24 -11.25 -5.43
N PHE A 163 2.92 -11.36 -5.35
CA PHE A 163 2.06 -11.30 -6.52
C PHE A 163 1.82 -9.84 -6.90
N GLN A 164 1.69 -9.58 -8.20
CA GLN A 164 1.37 -8.25 -8.68
C GLN A 164 0.15 -8.26 -9.60
N LEU A 165 -0.82 -7.41 -9.29
CA LEU A 165 -1.97 -7.11 -10.15
C LEU A 165 -1.81 -5.72 -10.77
N ASP A 166 -1.90 -5.66 -12.10
CA ASP A 166 -1.89 -4.39 -12.83
C ASP A 166 -3.31 -4.03 -13.27
N THR A 167 -3.74 -2.79 -13.02
CA THR A 167 -5.04 -2.26 -13.48
C THR A 167 -4.88 -0.94 -14.20
N LYS A 168 -5.68 -0.76 -15.25
CA LYS A 168 -5.82 0.51 -16.01
C LYS A 168 -7.18 1.16 -15.80
N SER A 169 -7.98 0.64 -14.87
CA SER A 169 -9.32 1.14 -14.57
C SER A 169 -9.21 2.25 -13.54
N TRP A 170 -9.58 3.47 -13.94
CA TRP A 170 -9.62 4.63 -13.04
C TRP A 170 -10.46 4.35 -11.80
N ASN A 171 -11.64 3.74 -11.98
CA ASN A 171 -12.53 3.38 -10.88
C ASN A 171 -11.91 2.36 -9.92
N SER A 172 -11.14 1.39 -10.43
CA SER A 172 -10.47 0.42 -9.55
C SER A 172 -9.32 1.07 -8.79
N ILE A 173 -8.58 1.96 -9.45
CA ILE A 173 -7.48 2.70 -8.83
C ILE A 173 -8.02 3.55 -7.67
N GLU A 174 -8.99 4.42 -7.92
CA GLU A 174 -9.55 5.32 -6.89
C GLU A 174 -10.17 4.56 -5.71
N LYS A 175 -10.84 3.43 -5.97
CA LYS A 175 -11.42 2.60 -4.90
C LYS A 175 -10.35 1.96 -4.03
N ILE A 176 -9.31 1.39 -4.63
CA ILE A 176 -8.22 0.74 -3.89
C ILE A 176 -7.44 1.80 -3.11
N GLU A 177 -7.07 2.92 -3.74
CA GLU A 177 -6.38 4.03 -3.06
C GLU A 177 -7.20 4.56 -1.89
N GLY A 178 -8.47 4.90 -2.11
CA GLY A 178 -9.35 5.42 -1.06
C GLY A 178 -9.49 4.45 0.12
N PHE A 179 -9.57 3.14 -0.16
CA PHE A 179 -9.59 2.13 0.89
C PHE A 179 -8.25 2.03 1.62
N LEU A 180 -7.11 1.98 0.91
CA LEU A 180 -5.79 1.89 1.54
C LEU A 180 -5.47 3.11 2.41
N MET A 181 -5.87 4.31 1.99
CA MET A 181 -5.73 5.54 2.77
C MET A 181 -6.49 5.48 4.10
N SER A 182 -7.54 4.66 4.20
CA SER A 182 -8.32 4.50 5.43
C SER A 182 -7.73 3.51 6.44
N LEU A 183 -6.77 2.66 6.04
CA LEU A 183 -6.31 1.52 6.86
C LEU A 183 -5.23 1.86 7.92
N GLY A 184 -4.65 3.06 7.91
CA GLY A 184 -3.46 3.33 8.72
C GLY A 184 -2.26 2.51 8.23
N ASP A 185 -1.63 1.69 9.09
CA ASP A 185 -0.62 0.70 8.66
C ASP A 185 -1.32 -0.58 8.14
N PRO A 186 -1.33 -0.86 6.83
CA PRO A 186 -2.03 -2.00 6.26
C PRO A 186 -1.18 -3.29 6.23
N ARG A 187 0.10 -3.21 6.63
CA ARG A 187 1.04 -4.32 6.50
C ARG A 187 0.61 -5.54 7.31
N GLY A 188 0.65 -6.71 6.69
CA GLY A 188 0.31 -7.98 7.34
C GLY A 188 -1.18 -8.11 7.74
N ARG A 189 -2.03 -7.14 7.40
CA ARG A 189 -3.48 -7.27 7.60
C ARG A 189 -4.08 -8.16 6.52
N GLU A 190 -5.02 -9.00 6.93
CA GLU A 190 -5.82 -9.79 6.00
C GLU A 190 -6.87 -8.90 5.33
N LEU A 191 -6.72 -8.77 4.02
CA LEU A 191 -7.62 -8.03 3.16
C LEU A 191 -8.23 -8.97 2.12
N THR A 192 -9.46 -8.69 1.70
CA THR A 192 -10.13 -9.41 0.62
C THR A 192 -10.03 -8.57 -0.64
N LEU A 193 -9.31 -9.09 -1.63
CA LEU A 193 -9.27 -8.54 -2.98
C LEU A 193 -10.36 -9.21 -3.81
N ARG A 194 -11.36 -8.44 -4.23
CA ARG A 194 -12.54 -8.93 -4.96
C ARG A 194 -12.56 -8.39 -6.38
N VAL A 195 -13.04 -9.19 -7.33
CA VAL A 195 -13.35 -8.75 -8.69
C VAL A 195 -14.84 -8.93 -8.98
N GLU A 196 -15.45 -7.89 -9.54
CA GLU A 196 -16.85 -7.88 -9.94
C GLU A 196 -16.99 -7.37 -11.38
N MET A 197 -17.95 -7.89 -12.13
CA MET A 197 -18.28 -7.35 -13.46
C MET A 197 -19.38 -6.31 -13.35
N TRP A 198 -19.01 -5.07 -13.59
CA TRP A 198 -19.94 -3.96 -13.65
C TRP A 198 -20.43 -3.76 -15.09
N ALA A 199 -21.67 -3.30 -15.23
CA ALA A 199 -22.27 -2.99 -16.52
C ALA A 199 -22.64 -1.49 -16.56
N LYS A 200 -22.27 -0.82 -17.64
CA LYS A 200 -22.72 0.54 -17.96
C LYS A 200 -23.21 0.56 -19.40
N GLY A 201 -24.53 0.59 -19.58
CA GLY A 201 -25.15 0.39 -20.89
C GLY A 201 -24.83 -1.01 -21.44
N THR A 202 -24.32 -1.08 -22.67
CA THR A 202 -23.91 -2.34 -23.32
C THR A 202 -22.51 -2.81 -22.92
N SER A 203 -21.72 -1.97 -22.26
CA SER A 203 -20.34 -2.27 -21.89
C SER A 203 -20.29 -2.96 -20.53
N LYS A 204 -19.56 -4.09 -20.46
CA LYS A 204 -19.24 -4.79 -19.21
C LYS A 204 -17.75 -4.70 -18.94
N PHE A 205 -17.36 -4.36 -17.72
CA PHE A 205 -15.96 -4.22 -17.33
C PHE A 205 -15.72 -4.71 -15.90
N PRO A 206 -14.54 -5.28 -15.61
CA PRO A 206 -14.21 -5.72 -14.28
C PRO A 206 -13.85 -4.52 -13.40
N VAL A 207 -14.34 -4.54 -12.18
CA VAL A 207 -13.99 -3.61 -11.12
C VAL A 207 -13.40 -4.40 -9.98
N ILE A 208 -12.23 -3.94 -9.53
CA ILE A 208 -11.51 -4.52 -8.42
C ILE A 208 -11.80 -3.68 -7.18
N THR A 209 -12.12 -4.34 -6.08
CA THR A 209 -12.27 -3.72 -4.76
C THR A 209 -11.37 -4.41 -3.76
N LEU A 210 -10.95 -3.63 -2.75
CA LEU A 210 -10.27 -4.14 -1.59
C LEU A 210 -11.18 -3.90 -0.39
N GLU A 211 -11.41 -4.95 0.37
CA GLU A 211 -12.35 -5.00 1.50
C GLU A 211 -11.67 -5.69 2.69
N GLY A 212 -12.31 -5.66 3.85
CA GLY A 212 -11.78 -6.29 5.06
C GLY A 212 -10.86 -5.35 5.83
N GLY A 213 -9.95 -5.93 6.62
CA GLY A 213 -9.28 -5.19 7.68
C GLY A 213 -10.34 -4.69 8.66
N THR A 214 -10.90 -5.58 9.48
CA THR A 214 -11.85 -5.25 10.56
C THR A 214 -11.47 -3.90 11.13
N SER A 215 -12.39 -2.95 10.98
CA SER A 215 -12.32 -1.61 11.53
C SER A 215 -12.05 -1.72 13.03
N VAL A 216 -10.79 -1.65 13.41
CA VAL A 216 -10.48 -0.95 14.65
C VAL A 216 -10.75 0.49 14.28
N GLU A 217 -11.80 1.09 14.84
CA GLU A 217 -11.94 2.54 14.84
C GLU A 217 -10.67 3.11 15.48
N VAL A 218 -9.65 3.40 14.68
CA VAL A 218 -8.48 4.10 15.18
C VAL A 218 -8.92 5.55 15.28
N ASN A 219 -9.16 5.97 16.53
CA ASN A 219 -9.51 7.32 17.03
C ASN A 219 -10.89 7.42 17.70
N THR A 220 -11.32 6.41 18.47
CA THR A 220 -12.23 6.75 19.57
C THR A 220 -11.47 7.62 20.59
N ALA A 221 -12.19 8.46 21.36
CA ALA A 221 -11.58 9.18 22.47
C ALA A 221 -10.87 8.23 23.46
N ALA A 222 -11.31 6.98 23.53
CA ALA A 222 -10.68 5.94 24.34
C ALA A 222 -9.33 5.47 23.77
N ASP A 223 -9.14 5.43 22.44
CA ASP A 223 -7.86 5.06 21.83
C ASP A 223 -6.84 6.21 21.88
N ALA A 224 -7.29 7.46 21.73
CA ALA A 224 -6.46 8.64 21.99
C ALA A 224 -5.99 8.66 23.45
N ASN A 225 -6.91 8.43 24.39
CA ASN A 225 -6.58 8.32 25.81
C ASN A 225 -5.61 7.16 26.09
N ARG A 226 -5.79 6.00 25.42
CA ARG A 226 -4.88 4.85 25.55
C ARG A 226 -3.47 5.19 25.06
N ALA A 227 -3.35 5.89 23.93
CA ALA A 227 -2.06 6.32 23.41
C ALA A 227 -1.38 7.33 24.35
N ASP A 228 -2.14 8.31 24.86
CA ASP A 228 -1.63 9.34 25.78
C ASP A 228 -1.07 8.73 27.07
N VAL A 229 -1.80 7.81 27.70
CA VAL A 229 -1.33 7.17 28.94
C VAL A 229 -0.11 6.27 28.73
N LEU A 230 0.01 5.60 27.57
CA LEU A 230 1.18 4.79 27.23
C LEU A 230 2.42 5.66 26.94
N VAL A 231 2.24 6.81 26.28
CA VAL A 231 3.33 7.79 26.07
C VAL A 231 3.78 8.41 27.40
N LEU A 232 2.84 8.73 28.29
CA LEU A 232 3.16 9.22 29.63
C LEU A 232 3.96 8.17 30.43
N LEU A 233 3.59 6.89 30.33
CA LEU A 233 4.33 5.79 30.95
C LEU A 233 5.75 5.66 30.39
N HIS A 234 5.91 5.73 29.07
CA HIS A 234 7.22 5.69 28.42
C HIS A 234 8.11 6.86 28.87
N LYS A 235 7.57 8.09 28.94
CA LYS A 235 8.29 9.27 29.45
C LYS A 235 8.67 9.12 30.92
N ALA A 236 7.78 8.59 31.76
CA ALA A 236 8.07 8.36 33.18
C ALA A 236 9.23 7.37 33.38
N LEU A 237 9.33 6.34 32.52
CA LEU A 237 10.48 5.42 32.52
C LEU A 237 11.77 6.09 32.06
N GLY A 238 11.71 6.94 31.03
CA GLY A 238 12.88 7.66 30.50
C GLY A 238 13.43 8.71 31.47
N ASN A 239 12.60 9.29 32.33
CA ASN A 239 12.99 10.31 33.30
C ASN A 239 13.52 9.74 34.64
N ARG A 240 13.86 8.45 34.71
CA ARG A 240 14.36 7.82 35.96
C ARG A 240 15.79 8.22 36.35
N ASP A 241 16.49 8.96 35.51
CA ASP A 241 17.87 9.39 35.77
C ASP A 241 17.90 10.58 36.74
N GLY A 242 17.94 10.31 38.05
CA GLY A 242 18.33 11.34 39.03
C GLY A 242 18.14 11.03 40.51
N ASN A 243 17.15 10.22 40.92
CA ASN A 243 17.00 9.84 42.33
C ASN A 243 16.01 8.65 42.45
N GLN A 244 16.46 7.51 43.00
CA GLN A 244 15.70 6.25 42.97
C GLN A 244 14.38 6.26 43.76
N GLY A 245 14.22 7.15 44.75
CA GLY A 245 13.02 7.21 45.60
C GLY A 245 11.82 7.92 44.97
N ASP A 246 12.04 9.08 44.33
CA ASP A 246 10.98 9.89 43.71
C ASP A 246 10.63 9.44 42.29
N SER A 247 11.60 8.88 41.57
CA SER A 247 11.41 8.42 40.18
C SER A 247 10.45 7.23 40.05
N ASP A 248 10.37 6.37 41.06
CA ASP A 248 9.46 5.22 41.07
C ASP A 248 8.00 5.61 41.34
N HIS A 249 7.75 6.75 42.00
CA HIS A 249 6.39 7.23 42.22
C HIS A 249 5.74 7.68 40.91
N GLY A 250 6.47 8.42 40.07
CA GLY A 250 6.00 8.84 38.74
C GLY A 250 5.67 7.64 37.83
N VAL A 251 6.55 6.62 37.84
CA VAL A 251 6.31 5.38 37.08
C VAL A 251 5.11 4.61 37.62
N ARG A 252 4.91 4.54 38.95
CA ARG A 252 3.74 3.90 39.56
C ARG A 252 2.43 4.56 39.15
N VAL A 253 2.38 5.89 39.18
CA VAL A 253 1.18 6.66 38.81
C VAL A 253 0.88 6.48 37.32
N ALA A 254 1.89 6.59 36.46
CA ALA A 254 1.73 6.40 35.03
C ALA A 254 1.34 4.96 34.67
N LEU A 255 1.91 3.96 35.34
CA LEU A 255 1.56 2.55 35.14
C LEU A 255 0.12 2.27 35.55
N ALA A 256 -0.31 2.80 36.70
CA ALA A 256 -1.70 2.65 37.15
C ALA A 256 -2.67 3.25 36.13
N ALA A 257 -2.41 4.47 35.65
CA ALA A 257 -3.23 5.13 34.62
C ALA A 257 -3.26 4.32 33.30
N ALA A 258 -2.11 3.80 32.85
CA ALA A 258 -2.04 2.94 31.68
C ALA A 258 -2.84 1.64 31.86
N LEU A 259 -2.79 1.03 33.05
CA LEU A 259 -3.54 -0.19 33.36
C LEU A 259 -5.04 0.06 33.47
N GLU A 260 -5.50 1.20 33.96
CA GLU A 260 -6.94 1.53 33.96
C GLU A 260 -7.53 1.54 32.54
N VAL A 261 -6.74 1.98 31.55
CA VAL A 261 -7.19 2.09 30.16
C VAL A 261 -6.95 0.82 29.35
N THR A 262 -5.85 0.11 29.61
CA THR A 262 -5.48 -1.11 28.85
C THR A 262 -6.02 -2.39 29.48
N ASN A 263 -6.30 -2.39 30.78
CA ASN A 263 -6.81 -3.53 31.54
C ASN A 263 -7.85 -3.07 32.59
N PRO A 264 -9.03 -2.61 32.18
CA PRO A 264 -10.06 -2.14 33.10
C PRO A 264 -10.37 -3.20 34.17
N GLY A 265 -10.48 -2.75 35.42
CA GLY A 265 -10.74 -3.62 36.56
C GLY A 265 -9.54 -4.49 36.97
N TRP A 266 -8.31 -4.04 36.71
CA TRP A 266 -7.10 -4.80 37.08
C TRP A 266 -6.89 -4.89 38.60
N ARG A 267 -7.46 -3.97 39.37
CA ARG A 267 -7.34 -3.93 40.84
C ARG A 267 -8.15 -5.05 41.51
N GLU A 268 -9.25 -5.42 40.87
CA GLU A 268 -10.18 -6.48 41.27
C GLU A 268 -9.65 -7.87 40.87
N LYS A 269 -8.51 -7.95 40.20
CA LYS A 269 -7.82 -9.19 39.81
C LYS A 269 -6.63 -9.45 40.73
N PRO A 270 -6.82 -10.08 41.92
CA PRO A 270 -5.79 -10.19 42.95
C PRO A 270 -4.52 -10.90 42.48
N ALA A 271 -4.64 -11.92 41.62
CA ALA A 271 -3.49 -12.62 41.04
C ALA A 271 -2.66 -11.71 40.10
N PHE A 272 -3.33 -10.83 39.35
CA PHE A 272 -2.67 -9.88 38.45
C PHE A 272 -1.97 -8.76 39.22
N ALA A 273 -2.64 -8.18 40.23
CA ALA A 273 -2.06 -7.19 41.12
C ALA A 273 -0.92 -7.75 41.98
N ALA A 274 -0.98 -9.02 42.37
CA ALA A 274 0.12 -9.72 43.05
C ALA A 274 1.33 -9.86 42.12
N ARG A 275 1.12 -10.24 40.85
CA ARG A 275 2.20 -10.36 39.86
C ARG A 275 2.89 -9.04 39.57
N ILE A 276 2.16 -7.92 39.47
CA ILE A 276 2.76 -6.59 39.30
C ILE A 276 3.66 -6.24 40.51
N ARG A 277 3.21 -6.55 41.73
CA ARG A 277 4.00 -6.34 42.95
C ARG A 277 5.26 -7.20 42.98
N GLU A 278 5.16 -8.45 42.53
CA GLU A 278 6.29 -9.39 42.45
C GLU A 278 7.37 -8.94 41.46
N ILE A 279 6.97 -8.57 40.23
CA ILE A 279 7.92 -8.21 39.18
C ILE A 279 8.44 -6.77 39.28
N GLY A 280 7.77 -5.94 40.08
CA GLY A 280 8.07 -4.53 40.25
C GLY A 280 7.50 -3.65 39.13
N VAL A 281 7.27 -2.39 39.48
CA VAL A 281 6.54 -1.41 38.64
C VAL A 281 7.27 -1.08 37.34
N VAL A 282 8.60 -1.08 37.35
CA VAL A 282 9.42 -0.80 36.16
C VAL A 282 9.28 -1.91 35.14
N LYS A 283 9.53 -3.15 35.57
CA LYS A 283 9.46 -4.33 34.69
C LYS A 283 8.04 -4.57 34.20
N ALA A 284 7.04 -4.33 35.05
CA ALA A 284 5.64 -4.35 34.64
C ALA A 284 5.35 -3.29 33.55
N SER A 285 5.91 -2.09 33.67
CA SER A 285 5.76 -1.01 32.68
C SER A 285 6.44 -1.33 31.35
N GLU A 286 7.67 -1.85 31.37
CA GLU A 286 8.39 -2.29 30.17
C GLU A 286 7.65 -3.42 29.44
N MET A 287 7.09 -4.38 30.19
CA MET A 287 6.31 -5.47 29.62
C MET A 287 5.00 -4.96 28.99
N LEU A 288 4.34 -4.01 29.65
CA LEU A 288 3.12 -3.39 29.13
C LEU A 288 3.41 -2.63 27.82
N LEU A 289 4.45 -1.79 27.79
CA LEU A 289 4.84 -1.06 26.59
C LEU A 289 5.23 -1.98 25.43
N ARG A 290 6.01 -3.04 25.69
CA ARG A 290 6.36 -4.04 24.66
C ARG A 290 5.14 -4.74 24.06
N THR A 291 4.10 -4.99 24.86
CA THR A 291 2.86 -5.59 24.39
C THR A 291 2.09 -4.66 23.42
N HIS A 292 2.35 -3.36 23.50
CA HIS A 292 1.77 -2.32 22.66
C HIS A 292 2.75 -1.73 21.62
N GLY A 293 3.93 -2.33 21.44
CA GLY A 293 4.90 -1.92 20.42
C GLY A 293 5.68 -0.64 20.72
N LEU A 294 5.79 -0.25 22.00
CA LEU A 294 6.54 0.92 22.51
C LEU A 294 7.72 0.52 23.39
#